data_AF-F7BAM0-F1
#
_entry.id   AF-F7BAM0-F1
#
_cell.length_a   1.000
_cell.length_b   1.000
_cell.length_c   1.000
_cell.angle_alpha   90.00
_cell.angle_beta   90.00
_cell.angle_gamma   90.00
#
_symmetry.space_group_name_H-M   'P 1'
#
loop_
_entity.id
_entity.type
_entity.pdbx_description
1 polymer ?
#
loop_
_entity_poly.entity_id
_entity_poly.type
_entity_poly.pdbx_seq_one_letter_code
_entity_poly.pdbx_strand_id
1 'polypeptide(L)'
;MKLFSQYHRRRMLVSGQGPLVENARALGFENVVTVDELRAAFPVLDMVDLQRRPKTTPLPPSDFPAIEGVLLLGEPVRWETSLQLIMDVLLSNGNPGTGLATAPYPHLPVLASNMDLLWMAEAKMPSDNPMSDVYGANLFHQYLQMVKHDGAQELGAGGLWKQRPSATQSCTSILVCTGVYSPKVPVSTEPAQRGEEPPFHGHRDFRFSQELMEASHIVHDVDEAVQLVFHKEGWAL
;
A
#
# COMPACT_ATOMS: atom_id res chain seq x y z
N MET A 1 -18.65 -15.84 -13.83
CA MET A 1 -19.41 -15.08 -12.80
C MET A 1 -19.18 -13.60 -13.09
N LYS A 2 -20.22 -12.76 -13.16
CA LYS A 2 -20.06 -11.30 -13.34
C LYS A 2 -20.10 -10.64 -11.96
N LEU A 3 -18.92 -10.34 -11.39
CA LEU A 3 -18.81 -9.64 -10.11
C LEU A 3 -19.37 -8.21 -10.24
N PHE A 4 -19.99 -7.69 -9.17
CA PHE A 4 -20.42 -6.29 -9.08
C PHE A 4 -21.46 -5.84 -10.13
N SER A 5 -22.33 -6.74 -10.60
CA SER A 5 -23.31 -6.44 -11.65
C SER A 5 -24.24 -5.26 -11.36
N GLN A 6 -24.47 -4.93 -10.08
CA GLN A 6 -25.26 -3.76 -9.68
C GLN A 6 -24.61 -2.42 -10.04
N TYR A 7 -23.32 -2.41 -10.39
CA TYR A 7 -22.55 -1.22 -10.76
C TYR A 7 -22.19 -1.17 -12.25
N HIS A 8 -22.49 -2.20 -13.05
CA HIS A 8 -22.07 -2.29 -14.46
C HIS A 8 -22.57 -1.17 -15.36
N ARG A 9 -23.76 -0.64 -15.08
CA ARG A 9 -24.36 0.48 -15.82
C ARG A 9 -23.99 1.86 -15.27
N ARG A 10 -23.38 1.91 -14.09
CA ARG A 10 -22.97 3.18 -13.48
C ARG A 10 -21.72 3.70 -14.17
N ARG A 11 -21.57 5.02 -14.21
CA ARG A 11 -20.34 5.66 -14.69
C ARG A 11 -19.25 5.56 -13.64
N MET A 12 -18.25 4.74 -13.90
CA MET A 12 -17.15 4.48 -12.98
C MET A 12 -15.90 5.26 -13.39
N LEU A 13 -15.30 6.00 -12.44
CA LEU A 13 -13.93 6.47 -12.58
C LEU A 13 -12.99 5.29 -12.35
N VAL A 14 -12.11 5.00 -13.31
CA VAL A 14 -11.20 3.86 -13.27
C VAL A 14 -9.76 4.33 -13.10
N SER A 15 -9.06 3.73 -12.12
CA SER A 15 -7.64 3.97 -11.83
C SER A 15 -6.87 2.66 -11.76
N GLY A 16 -5.59 2.69 -12.15
CA GLY A 16 -4.68 1.55 -12.15
C GLY A 16 -3.69 1.58 -13.31
N GLN A 17 -3.11 0.43 -13.64
CA GLN A 17 -2.15 0.26 -14.73
C GLN A 17 -2.70 -0.58 -15.90
N GLY A 18 -2.12 -0.38 -17.08
CA GLY A 18 -2.42 -1.17 -18.28
C GLY A 18 -3.66 -0.71 -19.04
N PRO A 19 -4.28 -1.59 -19.85
CA PRO A 19 -5.44 -1.27 -20.69
C PRO A 19 -6.73 -1.20 -19.85
N LEU A 20 -6.87 -0.11 -19.08
CA LEU A 20 -7.92 0.05 -18.06
C LEU A 20 -9.34 -0.08 -18.61
N VAL A 21 -9.61 0.53 -19.78
CA VAL A 21 -10.95 0.54 -20.38
C VAL A 21 -11.33 -0.87 -20.84
N GLU A 22 -10.42 -1.59 -21.47
CA GLU A 22 -10.60 -2.96 -21.90
C GLU A 22 -10.81 -3.89 -20.71
N ASN A 23 -10.00 -3.74 -19.66
CA ASN A 23 -10.11 -4.53 -18.43
C ASN A 23 -11.45 -4.29 -17.72
N ALA A 24 -11.87 -3.04 -17.57
CA ALA A 24 -13.16 -2.69 -16.98
C ALA A 24 -14.34 -3.23 -17.80
N ARG A 25 -14.28 -3.14 -19.14
CA ARG A 25 -15.30 -3.69 -20.03
C ARG A 25 -15.36 -5.22 -20.00
N ALA A 26 -14.21 -5.90 -19.90
CA ALA A 26 -14.14 -7.34 -19.73
C ALA A 26 -14.83 -7.82 -18.43
N LEU A 27 -14.78 -7.00 -17.37
CA LEU A 27 -15.50 -7.23 -16.12
C LEU A 27 -17.00 -6.90 -16.19
N GLY A 28 -17.44 -6.21 -17.25
CA GLY A 28 -18.85 -5.88 -17.52
C GLY A 28 -19.23 -4.42 -17.28
N PHE A 29 -18.29 -3.53 -16.94
CA PHE A 29 -18.58 -2.10 -16.79
C PHE A 29 -18.76 -1.43 -18.15
N GLU A 30 -19.92 -0.81 -18.37
CA GLU A 30 -20.33 -0.22 -19.65
C GLU A 30 -19.82 1.23 -19.78
N ASN A 31 -19.89 1.99 -18.68
CA ASN A 31 -19.60 3.43 -18.64
C ASN A 31 -18.33 3.67 -17.81
N VAL A 32 -17.20 3.86 -18.49
CA VAL A 32 -15.88 4.01 -17.86
C VAL A 32 -15.31 5.38 -18.20
N VAL A 33 -14.77 6.06 -17.19
CA VAL A 33 -13.97 7.29 -17.33
C VAL A 33 -12.62 7.02 -16.69
N THR A 34 -11.52 7.32 -17.37
CA THR A 34 -10.17 7.17 -16.84
C THR A 34 -9.72 8.42 -16.09
N VAL A 35 -8.74 8.27 -15.19
CA VAL A 35 -8.09 9.41 -14.52
C VAL A 35 -7.55 10.43 -15.52
N ASP A 36 -6.98 9.98 -16.65
CA ASP A 36 -6.46 10.88 -17.69
C ASP A 36 -7.56 11.66 -18.42
N GLU A 37 -8.72 11.05 -18.68
CA GLU A 37 -9.89 11.74 -19.26
C GLU A 37 -10.46 12.77 -18.29
N LEU A 38 -10.58 12.42 -17.00
CA LEU A 38 -11.03 13.34 -15.97
C LEU A 38 -10.08 14.54 -15.82
N ARG A 39 -8.77 14.28 -15.80
CA ARG A 39 -7.73 15.31 -15.78
C ARG A 39 -7.80 16.21 -17.01
N ALA A 40 -8.01 15.65 -18.20
CA ALA A 40 -8.14 16.42 -19.42
C ALA A 40 -9.38 17.34 -19.40
N ALA A 41 -10.47 16.87 -18.80
CA ALA A 41 -11.69 17.65 -18.60
C ALA A 41 -11.52 18.75 -17.54
N PHE A 42 -10.78 18.49 -16.45
CA PHE A 42 -10.57 19.41 -15.34
C PHE A 42 -9.08 19.60 -15.02
N PRO A 43 -8.32 20.28 -15.91
CA PRO A 43 -6.86 20.37 -15.78
C PRO A 43 -6.39 21.20 -14.57
N VAL A 44 -7.30 21.95 -13.94
CA VAL A 44 -7.01 22.74 -12.73
C VAL A 44 -7.14 21.92 -11.43
N LEU A 45 -7.60 20.67 -11.49
CA LEU A 45 -7.69 19.83 -10.30
C LEU A 45 -6.36 19.11 -10.00
N ASP A 46 -5.57 18.80 -11.03
CA ASP A 46 -4.26 18.18 -10.88
C ASP A 46 -3.20 19.23 -10.51
N MET A 47 -3.27 19.69 -9.27
CA MET A 47 -2.33 20.68 -8.72
C MET A 47 -1.01 20.04 -8.30
N VAL A 48 -0.92 18.73 -8.16
CA VAL A 48 0.30 18.05 -7.68
C VAL A 48 1.37 17.93 -8.78
N ASP A 49 0.97 17.76 -10.04
CA ASP A 49 1.90 17.75 -11.17
C ASP A 49 2.18 19.17 -11.69
N LEU A 50 3.21 19.82 -11.12
CA LEU A 50 3.61 21.19 -11.47
C LEU A 50 3.92 21.38 -12.97
N GLN A 51 4.40 20.33 -13.66
CA GLN A 51 4.77 20.42 -15.07
C GLN A 51 3.55 20.47 -15.99
N ARG A 52 2.42 19.90 -15.54
CA ARG A 52 1.18 19.79 -16.32
C ARG A 52 0.15 20.87 -15.98
N ARG A 53 0.44 21.75 -15.02
CA ARG A 53 -0.46 22.84 -14.64
C ARG A 53 -0.74 23.78 -15.84
N PRO A 54 -2.01 24.09 -16.11
CA PRO A 54 -2.36 25.01 -17.18
C PRO A 54 -1.91 26.44 -16.83
N LYS A 55 -1.37 27.16 -17.83
CA LYS A 55 -0.94 28.56 -17.67
C LYS A 55 -2.11 29.56 -17.59
N THR A 56 -3.29 29.10 -18.00
CA THR A 56 -4.55 29.86 -18.04
C THR A 56 -5.65 28.99 -17.46
N THR A 57 -6.50 29.53 -16.61
CA THR A 57 -7.64 28.80 -16.02
C THR A 57 -8.71 28.54 -17.10
N PRO A 58 -8.84 27.31 -17.61
CA PRO A 58 -9.92 26.99 -18.53
C PRO A 58 -11.24 26.89 -17.76
N LEU A 59 -12.34 27.23 -18.43
CA LEU A 59 -13.67 27.04 -17.85
C LEU A 59 -13.96 25.54 -17.71
N PRO A 60 -14.57 25.10 -16.60
CA PRO A 60 -15.00 23.72 -16.46
C PRO A 60 -15.96 23.34 -17.60
N PRO A 61 -15.89 22.12 -18.14
CA PRO A 61 -16.87 21.65 -19.10
C PRO A 61 -18.27 21.65 -18.44
N SER A 62 -19.24 22.30 -19.07
CA SER A 62 -20.62 22.36 -18.55
C SER A 62 -21.34 21.01 -18.59
N ASP A 63 -20.86 20.09 -19.43
CA ASP A 63 -21.59 18.88 -19.81
C ASP A 63 -20.85 17.60 -19.39
N PHE A 64 -19.83 17.71 -18.53
CA PHE A 64 -19.12 16.52 -18.07
C PHE A 64 -20.06 15.67 -17.22
N PRO A 65 -20.28 14.40 -17.59
CA PRO A 65 -21.28 13.59 -16.94
C PRO A 65 -20.81 13.15 -15.55
N ALA A 66 -21.71 13.21 -14.58
CA ALA A 66 -21.41 12.87 -13.19
C ALA A 66 -20.88 11.43 -13.05
N ILE A 67 -19.83 11.28 -12.25
CA ILE A 67 -19.25 9.99 -11.88
C ILE A 67 -20.08 9.40 -10.74
N GLU A 68 -20.40 8.12 -10.83
CA GLU A 68 -21.32 7.42 -9.92
C GLU A 68 -20.62 6.37 -9.03
N GLY A 69 -19.30 6.24 -9.17
CA GLY A 69 -18.47 5.33 -8.40
C GLY A 69 -17.01 5.34 -8.87
N VAL A 70 -16.13 4.74 -8.06
CA VAL A 70 -14.71 4.58 -8.35
C VAL A 70 -14.37 3.09 -8.44
N LEU A 71 -13.57 2.70 -9.43
CA LEU A 71 -13.09 1.34 -9.64
C LEU A 71 -11.55 1.35 -9.74
N LEU A 72 -10.88 0.81 -8.74
CA LEU A 72 -9.44 0.64 -8.69
C LEU A 72 -9.11 -0.76 -9.21
N LEU A 73 -8.50 -0.84 -10.40
CA LEU A 73 -8.12 -2.11 -11.02
C LEU A 73 -6.69 -2.56 -10.67
N GLY A 74 -5.97 -1.76 -9.90
CA GLY A 74 -4.61 -1.99 -9.45
C GLY A 74 -3.93 -0.67 -9.07
N GLU A 75 -2.63 -0.73 -8.82
CA GLU A 75 -1.81 0.41 -8.44
C GLU A 75 -1.64 1.39 -9.61
N PRO A 76 -2.08 2.66 -9.52
CA PRO A 76 -1.80 3.66 -10.55
C PRO A 76 -0.32 4.07 -10.59
N VAL A 77 0.11 4.58 -11.75
CA VAL A 77 1.37 5.36 -11.84
C VAL A 77 1.06 6.82 -11.50
N ARG A 78 1.89 7.47 -10.68
CA ARG A 78 1.65 8.83 -10.13
C ARG A 78 0.43 8.86 -9.20
N TRP A 79 0.62 8.24 -8.05
CA TRP A 79 -0.39 8.13 -6.99
C TRP A 79 -0.90 9.50 -6.53
N GLU A 80 -0.05 10.52 -6.53
CA GLU A 80 -0.39 11.89 -6.17
C GLU A 80 -1.55 12.45 -7.01
N THR A 81 -1.46 12.36 -8.34
CA THR A 81 -2.51 12.85 -9.26
C THR A 81 -3.77 12.00 -9.12
N SER A 82 -3.61 10.68 -9.04
CA SER A 82 -4.73 9.75 -8.95
C SER A 82 -5.53 9.95 -7.67
N LEU A 83 -4.85 10.07 -6.52
CA LEU A 83 -5.48 10.30 -5.23
C LEU A 83 -6.18 11.65 -5.15
N GLN A 84 -5.54 12.72 -5.63
CA GLN A 84 -6.15 14.06 -5.67
C GLN A 84 -7.48 14.02 -6.43
N LEU A 85 -7.48 13.47 -7.65
CA LEU A 85 -8.67 13.43 -8.50
C LEU A 85 -9.76 12.48 -7.97
N ILE A 86 -9.37 11.36 -7.35
CA ILE A 86 -10.33 10.46 -6.68
C ILE A 86 -10.99 11.18 -5.49
N MET A 87 -10.22 11.88 -4.66
CA MET A 87 -10.75 12.65 -3.53
C MET A 87 -11.68 13.77 -4.00
N ASP A 88 -11.31 14.50 -5.04
CA ASP A 88 -12.15 15.55 -5.62
C ASP A 88 -13.49 14.97 -6.09
N VAL A 89 -13.50 13.79 -6.71
CA VAL A 89 -14.73 13.09 -7.12
C VAL A 89 -15.58 12.64 -5.93
N LEU A 90 -14.96 12.07 -4.89
CA LEU A 90 -15.68 11.60 -3.70
C LEU A 90 -16.30 12.75 -2.90
N LEU A 91 -15.54 13.85 -2.72
CA LEU A 91 -15.98 15.02 -1.97
C LEU A 91 -17.03 15.86 -2.73
N SER A 92 -17.02 15.80 -4.06
CA SER A 92 -17.98 16.50 -4.92
C SER A 92 -19.21 15.67 -5.33
N ASN A 93 -19.38 14.48 -4.76
CA ASN A 93 -20.44 13.54 -5.15
C ASN A 93 -20.48 13.25 -6.66
N GLY A 94 -19.31 13.14 -7.29
CA GLY A 94 -19.19 12.81 -8.72
C GLY A 94 -19.12 13.99 -9.66
N ASN A 95 -19.13 15.24 -9.16
CA ASN A 95 -19.08 16.44 -9.99
C ASN A 95 -17.96 17.41 -9.55
N PRO A 96 -16.70 17.11 -9.88
CA PRO A 96 -15.55 17.85 -9.35
C PRO A 96 -15.38 19.25 -9.97
N GLY A 97 -16.19 19.61 -10.98
CA GLY A 97 -16.29 20.99 -11.47
C GLY A 97 -17.12 21.91 -10.57
N THR A 98 -17.84 21.35 -9.59
CA THR A 98 -18.60 22.11 -8.60
C THR A 98 -17.77 22.30 -7.33
N GLY A 99 -18.00 23.39 -6.61
CA GLY A 99 -17.31 23.65 -5.34
C GLY A 99 -17.57 22.54 -4.32
N LEU A 100 -16.68 22.41 -3.33
CA LEU A 100 -16.77 21.42 -2.26
C LEU A 100 -18.18 21.39 -1.65
N ALA A 101 -18.86 20.26 -1.81
CA ALA A 101 -20.07 19.97 -1.06
C ALA A 101 -19.68 19.55 0.37
N THR A 102 -20.58 19.72 1.32
CA THR A 102 -20.48 18.97 2.58
C THR A 102 -20.42 17.48 2.22
N ALA A 103 -19.45 16.75 2.77
CA ALA A 103 -19.16 15.38 2.36
C ALA A 103 -20.46 14.54 2.29
N PRO A 104 -20.87 14.08 1.10
CA PRO A 104 -22.18 13.48 0.88
C PRO A 104 -22.26 12.11 1.57
N TYR A 105 -23.38 11.80 2.23
CA TYR A 105 -23.63 10.47 2.79
C TYR A 105 -24.97 9.91 2.28
N PRO A 106 -25.02 8.65 1.77
CA PRO A 106 -23.88 7.73 1.61
C PRO A 106 -22.90 8.20 0.52
N HIS A 107 -21.61 7.88 0.70
CA HIS A 107 -20.57 8.19 -0.29
C HIS A 107 -20.76 7.38 -1.58
N LEU A 108 -20.16 7.86 -2.68
CA LEU A 108 -20.04 7.08 -3.90
C LEU A 108 -19.33 5.74 -3.62
N PRO A 109 -19.77 4.63 -4.24
CA PRO A 109 -19.14 3.33 -4.06
C PRO A 109 -17.70 3.33 -4.61
N VAL A 110 -16.76 2.80 -3.82
CA VAL A 110 -15.37 2.55 -4.23
C VAL A 110 -15.17 1.03 -4.29
N LEU A 111 -14.84 0.51 -5.46
CA LEU A 111 -14.56 -0.89 -5.72
C LEU A 111 -13.07 -1.05 -5.97
N ALA A 112 -12.37 -1.86 -5.19
CA ALA A 112 -10.95 -2.14 -5.40
C ALA A 112 -10.77 -3.62 -5.76
N SER A 113 -10.08 -3.90 -6.87
CA SER A 113 -9.74 -5.26 -7.32
C SER A 113 -8.58 -5.85 -6.52
N ASN A 114 -7.78 -4.99 -5.90
CA ASN A 114 -6.72 -5.37 -4.98
C ASN A 114 -6.79 -4.44 -3.75
N MET A 115 -6.81 -5.03 -2.56
CA MET A 115 -6.65 -4.30 -1.29
C MET A 115 -5.37 -4.76 -0.57
N ASP A 116 -4.55 -5.56 -1.23
CA ASP A 116 -3.35 -6.12 -0.66
C ASP A 116 -2.33 -5.00 -0.46
N LEU A 117 -1.90 -4.83 0.78
CA LEU A 117 -0.84 -3.89 1.18
C LEU A 117 0.55 -4.32 0.65
N LEU A 118 0.70 -5.58 0.23
CA LEU A 118 1.95 -6.18 -0.22
C LEU A 118 1.68 -7.04 -1.47
N TRP A 119 2.50 -6.90 -2.50
CA TRP A 119 2.45 -7.77 -3.69
C TRP A 119 3.85 -8.24 -4.10
N MET A 120 3.95 -9.51 -4.48
CA MET A 120 5.21 -10.11 -4.95
C MET A 120 5.34 -9.89 -6.47
N ALA A 121 6.34 -9.11 -6.87
CA ALA A 121 6.70 -8.87 -8.27
C ALA A 121 7.88 -9.77 -8.69
N GLU A 122 8.57 -9.44 -9.80
CA GLU A 122 9.81 -10.11 -10.23
C GLU A 122 10.95 -9.97 -9.20
N ALA A 123 10.82 -9.02 -8.28
CA ALA A 123 11.67 -8.90 -7.10
C ALA A 123 11.30 -9.97 -6.05
N LYS A 124 12.31 -10.58 -5.42
CA LYS A 124 12.12 -11.62 -4.39
C LYS A 124 11.48 -11.11 -3.08
N MET A 125 11.08 -9.84 -3.00
CA MET A 125 10.48 -9.19 -1.82
C MET A 125 9.33 -8.25 -2.25
N PRO A 126 8.22 -8.15 -1.49
CA PRO A 126 7.22 -7.10 -1.67
C PRO A 126 7.75 -5.72 -1.22
N SER A 127 7.13 -4.61 -1.65
CA SER A 127 7.44 -3.23 -1.22
C SER A 127 6.17 -2.51 -0.76
N ASP A 128 6.11 -1.63 0.26
CA ASP A 128 6.99 -1.41 1.42
C ASP A 128 6.17 -0.68 2.53
N ASN A 129 6.09 -1.27 3.72
CA ASN A 129 5.86 -0.57 4.98
C ASN A 129 7.03 -0.99 5.87
N PRO A 130 7.97 -0.08 6.22
CA PRO A 130 9.17 -0.45 6.99
C PRO A 130 8.83 -1.19 8.29
N MET A 131 7.68 -0.88 8.89
CA MET A 131 7.21 -1.57 10.09
C MET A 131 6.72 -3.00 9.80
N SER A 132 6.07 -3.22 8.66
CA SER A 132 5.65 -4.56 8.22
C SER A 132 6.84 -5.44 7.84
N ASP A 133 7.86 -4.87 7.22
CA ASP A 133 9.07 -5.61 6.84
C ASP A 133 9.91 -5.99 8.06
N VAL A 134 10.06 -5.07 9.02
CA VAL A 134 10.67 -5.35 10.32
C VAL A 134 9.89 -6.44 11.06
N TYR A 135 8.56 -6.31 11.13
CA TYR A 135 7.69 -7.28 11.79
C TYR A 135 7.76 -8.66 11.13
N GLY A 136 7.70 -8.72 9.80
CA GLY A 136 7.80 -9.96 9.03
C GLY A 136 9.15 -10.65 9.20
N ALA A 137 10.26 -9.89 9.15
CA ALA A 137 11.60 -10.42 9.37
C ALA A 137 11.77 -10.99 10.79
N ASN A 138 11.26 -10.27 11.80
CA ASN A 138 11.34 -10.71 13.19
C ASN A 138 10.46 -11.95 13.45
N LEU A 139 9.25 -12.01 12.87
CA LEU A 139 8.38 -13.18 12.94
C LEU A 139 9.03 -14.41 12.27
N PHE A 140 9.65 -14.22 11.10
CA PHE A 140 10.36 -15.29 10.42
C PHE A 140 11.59 -15.75 11.21
N HIS A 141 12.33 -14.83 11.85
CA HIS A 141 13.40 -15.18 12.78
C HIS A 141 12.88 -16.07 13.93
N GLN A 142 11.77 -15.70 14.57
CA GLN A 142 11.16 -16.50 15.64
C GLN A 142 10.74 -17.90 15.16
N TYR A 143 10.15 -17.99 13.97
CA TYR A 143 9.84 -19.28 13.35
C TYR A 143 11.09 -20.15 13.17
N LEU A 144 12.20 -19.59 12.68
CA LEU A 144 13.46 -20.32 12.53
C LEU A 144 14.00 -20.80 13.89
N GLN A 145 13.86 -20.01 14.97
CA GLN A 145 14.26 -20.45 16.32
C GLN A 145 13.35 -21.56 16.85
N MET A 146 12.04 -21.47 16.62
CA MET A 146 11.06 -22.48 17.02
C MET A 146 11.35 -23.82 16.32
N VAL A 147 11.57 -23.81 15.01
CA VAL A 147 11.92 -25.03 14.25
C VAL A 147 13.24 -25.63 14.70
N LYS A 148 14.22 -24.82 15.10
CA LYS A 148 15.48 -25.32 15.68
C LYS A 148 15.29 -25.96 17.06
N HIS A 149 14.43 -25.37 17.90
CA HIS A 149 14.14 -25.89 19.24
C HIS A 149 13.27 -27.16 19.20
N ASP A 150 12.19 -27.18 18.42
CA ASP A 150 11.27 -28.31 18.31
C ASP A 150 11.86 -29.46 17.48
N GLY A 151 12.69 -29.14 16.47
CA GLY A 151 13.45 -30.15 15.72
C GLY A 151 14.50 -30.89 16.55
N ALA A 152 14.85 -30.40 17.74
CA ALA A 152 15.70 -31.07 18.71
C ALA A 152 14.94 -31.97 19.69
N GLN A 153 13.60 -31.92 19.70
CA GLN A 153 12.77 -32.52 20.74
C GLN A 153 11.70 -33.50 20.20
N GLU A 154 12.03 -34.36 19.24
CA GLU A 154 11.20 -35.54 18.94
C GLU A 154 12.03 -36.82 18.65
N LEU A 155 12.26 -37.60 19.70
CA LEU A 155 12.19 -39.06 19.64
C LEU A 155 10.79 -39.47 20.12
N GLY A 156 9.86 -39.69 19.20
CA GLY A 156 8.50 -40.13 19.51
C GLY A 156 7.79 -40.68 18.28
N ALA A 157 7.28 -41.92 18.39
CA ALA A 157 6.78 -42.70 17.27
C ALA A 157 5.40 -42.23 16.79
N GLY A 158 5.32 -41.70 15.56
CA GLY A 158 4.05 -41.41 14.89
C GLY A 158 4.25 -40.50 13.68
N GLY A 159 4.41 -41.10 12.50
CA GLY A 159 4.80 -40.37 11.28
C GLY A 159 3.83 -39.27 10.85
N LEU A 160 4.34 -38.06 10.66
CA LEU A 160 3.81 -37.04 9.74
C LEU A 160 4.90 -35.98 9.48
N TRP A 161 5.31 -35.85 8.20
CA TRP A 161 6.21 -34.86 7.58
C TRP A 161 7.53 -34.51 8.31
N LYS A 162 8.63 -35.17 7.92
CA LYS A 162 9.98 -34.63 8.12
C LYS A 162 10.12 -33.32 7.32
N GLN A 163 9.98 -32.17 7.97
CA GLN A 163 10.35 -30.90 7.34
C GLN A 163 11.85 -30.92 7.04
N ARG A 164 12.23 -30.60 5.79
CA ARG A 164 13.64 -30.42 5.42
C ARG A 164 14.22 -29.28 6.27
N PRO A 165 15.45 -29.39 6.78
CA PRO A 165 16.11 -28.29 7.45
C PRO A 165 16.15 -27.08 6.51
N SER A 166 15.67 -25.92 6.98
CA SER A 166 15.85 -24.67 6.24
C SER A 166 17.35 -24.40 6.12
N ALA A 167 17.81 -24.03 4.91
CA ALA A 167 19.19 -23.56 4.72
C ALA A 167 19.44 -22.23 5.46
N THR A 168 18.37 -21.50 5.77
CA THR A 168 18.41 -20.22 6.48
C THR A 168 18.45 -20.47 7.99
N GLN A 169 19.48 -19.95 8.66
CA GLN A 169 19.66 -20.12 10.11
C GLN A 169 19.05 -18.98 10.92
N SER A 170 18.92 -17.79 10.36
CA SER A 170 18.36 -16.61 11.02
C SER A 170 17.86 -15.62 9.98
N CYS A 171 16.97 -14.73 10.40
CA CYS A 171 16.60 -13.53 9.68
C CYS A 171 16.93 -12.31 10.55
N THR A 172 17.32 -11.19 9.97
CA THR A 172 17.69 -9.97 10.72
C THR A 172 17.18 -8.77 9.94
N SER A 173 16.42 -7.91 10.61
CA SER A 173 15.93 -6.65 10.06
C SER A 173 16.98 -5.53 10.25
N ILE A 174 17.29 -4.79 9.20
CA ILE A 174 18.19 -3.63 9.24
C ILE A 174 17.42 -2.42 8.69
N LEU A 175 17.16 -1.43 9.54
CA LEU A 175 16.54 -0.17 9.14
C LEU A 175 17.62 0.84 8.72
N VAL A 176 17.57 1.28 7.46
CA VAL A 176 18.57 2.19 6.88
C VAL A 176 18.02 3.62 6.83
N CYS A 177 18.60 4.52 7.61
CA CYS A 177 18.13 5.89 7.82
C CYS A 177 18.61 6.87 6.73
N THR A 178 18.45 6.54 5.46
CA THR A 178 18.83 7.45 4.36
C THR A 178 17.82 8.60 4.22
N GLY A 179 17.97 9.64 5.05
CA GLY A 179 17.38 10.97 4.83
C GLY A 179 15.86 11.12 5.05
N VAL A 180 15.09 10.05 5.20
CA VAL A 180 13.64 10.10 5.47
C VAL A 180 13.30 9.80 6.93
N TYR A 181 14.04 8.91 7.58
CA TYR A 181 13.88 8.56 9.00
C TYR A 181 15.07 9.11 9.80
N SER A 182 14.79 9.82 10.91
CA SER A 182 15.80 10.30 11.85
C SER A 182 15.39 9.96 13.27
N PRO A 183 16.17 9.15 14.03
CA PRO A 183 15.85 8.78 15.41
C PRO A 183 15.91 9.97 16.38
N LYS A 184 16.39 11.14 15.90
CA LYS A 184 16.58 12.37 16.70
C LYS A 184 15.39 13.33 16.64
N VAL A 185 14.32 13.03 15.91
CA VAL A 185 13.09 13.83 15.98
C VAL A 185 12.28 13.29 17.16
N PRO A 186 12.20 13.98 18.31
CA PRO A 186 11.28 13.58 19.36
C PRO A 186 9.88 13.57 18.75
N VAL A 187 9.24 12.41 18.78
CA VAL A 187 7.80 12.29 18.53
C VAL A 187 7.14 13.33 19.44
N SER A 188 6.36 14.23 18.84
CA SER A 188 5.70 15.33 19.53
C SER A 188 4.99 14.77 20.77
N THR A 189 5.49 15.11 21.95
CA THR A 189 4.86 14.83 23.25
C THR A 189 3.69 15.78 23.48
N GLU A 190 2.81 15.93 22.49
CA GLU A 190 1.46 16.38 22.79
C GLU A 190 0.70 15.17 23.34
N PRO A 191 0.06 15.27 24.52
CA PRO A 191 -0.69 14.15 25.05
C PRO A 191 -1.81 13.82 24.07
N ALA A 192 -1.66 12.70 23.37
CA ALA A 192 -2.74 12.10 22.59
C ALA A 192 -3.98 12.07 23.47
N GLN A 193 -5.04 12.73 23.01
CA GLN A 193 -6.31 12.72 23.71
C GLN A 193 -6.79 11.27 23.79
N ARG A 194 -6.67 10.69 24.98
CA ARG A 194 -7.43 9.53 25.47
C ARG A 194 -7.40 8.29 24.53
N GLY A 195 -6.33 7.50 24.68
CA GLY A 195 -6.47 6.03 24.74
C GLY A 195 -6.55 5.23 23.43
N GLU A 196 -6.20 5.79 22.28
CA GLU A 196 -6.07 4.99 21.05
C GLU A 196 -4.60 4.64 20.82
N GLU A 197 -4.24 3.37 21.04
CA GLU A 197 -2.99 2.81 20.52
C GLU A 197 -3.01 2.95 18.98
N PRO A 198 -1.88 3.27 18.33
CA PRO A 198 -1.83 3.37 16.88
C PRO A 198 -2.34 2.06 16.26
N PRO A 199 -3.21 2.13 15.24
CA PRO A 199 -3.84 0.95 14.67
C PRO A 199 -2.80 -0.03 14.15
N PHE A 200 -2.86 -1.28 14.63
CA PHE A 200 -2.04 -2.36 14.10
C PHE A 200 -2.56 -2.77 12.71
N HIS A 201 -1.76 -2.48 11.69
CA HIS A 201 -2.06 -2.83 10.30
C HIS A 201 -1.55 -4.23 9.90
N GLY A 202 -1.51 -5.17 10.85
CA GLY A 202 -1.12 -6.55 10.58
C GLY A 202 -2.29 -7.43 10.14
N HIS A 203 -1.96 -8.58 9.58
CA HIS A 203 -2.94 -9.55 9.11
C HIS A 203 -3.80 -10.08 10.28
N ARG A 204 -5.13 -10.18 10.07
CA ARG A 204 -6.14 -10.52 11.10
C ARG A 204 -5.81 -11.75 11.94
N ASP A 205 -5.15 -12.73 11.34
CA ASP A 205 -4.85 -14.01 11.98
C ASP A 205 -3.58 -13.97 12.86
N PHE A 206 -2.86 -12.84 12.88
CA PHE A 206 -1.71 -12.60 13.77
C PHE A 206 -2.11 -11.65 14.88
N ARG A 207 -1.79 -12.03 16.12
CA ARG A 207 -1.91 -11.11 17.25
C ARG A 207 -0.80 -10.08 17.18
N PHE A 208 -1.15 -8.82 17.41
CA PHE A 208 -0.15 -7.75 17.54
C PHE A 208 0.90 -8.12 18.60
N SER A 209 2.17 -7.89 18.27
CA SER A 209 3.29 -8.01 19.21
C SER A 209 4.20 -6.82 19.03
N GLN A 210 4.28 -5.97 20.04
CA GLN A 210 5.12 -4.77 20.01
C GLN A 210 6.60 -5.11 19.90
N GLU A 211 7.03 -6.25 20.44
CA GLU A 211 8.42 -6.73 20.40
C GLU A 211 8.92 -7.00 18.98
N LEU A 212 8.02 -7.23 18.02
CA LEU A 212 8.35 -7.49 16.62
C LEU A 212 8.49 -6.21 15.80
N MET A 213 8.15 -5.04 16.35
CA MET A 213 8.15 -3.77 15.62
C MET A 213 9.52 -3.10 15.56
N GLU A 214 10.49 -3.58 16.34
CA GLU A 214 11.83 -3.00 16.39
C GLU A 214 12.79 -3.69 15.41
N ALA A 215 13.48 -2.88 14.60
CA ALA A 215 14.51 -3.40 13.72
C ALA A 215 15.65 -3.97 14.55
N SER A 216 16.21 -5.10 14.12
CA SER A 216 17.35 -5.70 14.82
C SER A 216 18.58 -4.79 14.81
N HIS A 217 18.75 -3.98 13.76
CA HIS A 217 19.80 -2.99 13.61
C HIS A 217 19.25 -1.73 12.95
N ILE A 218 19.76 -0.57 13.34
CA ILE A 218 19.46 0.71 12.72
C ILE A 218 20.80 1.34 12.30
N VAL A 219 20.92 1.69 11.02
CA VAL A 219 22.15 2.22 10.42
C VAL A 219 21.84 3.52 9.68
N HIS A 220 22.84 4.37 9.50
CA HIS A 220 22.66 5.72 8.96
C HIS A 220 22.49 5.71 7.44
N ASP A 221 23.24 4.85 6.76
CA ASP A 221 23.22 4.75 5.31
C ASP A 221 23.46 3.32 4.82
N VAL A 222 23.40 3.16 3.51
CA VAL A 222 23.53 1.86 2.85
C VAL A 222 24.95 1.31 3.01
N ASP A 223 25.97 2.16 3.11
CA ASP A 223 27.36 1.71 3.28
C ASP A 223 27.54 1.02 4.63
N GLU A 224 27.06 1.65 5.70
CA GLU A 224 27.05 1.06 7.04
C GLU A 224 26.23 -0.24 7.09
N ALA A 225 25.09 -0.29 6.39
CA ALA A 225 24.28 -1.51 6.27
C ALA A 225 25.06 -2.66 5.63
N VAL A 226 25.76 -2.39 4.52
CA VAL A 226 26.54 -3.40 3.78
C VAL A 226 27.73 -3.87 4.61
N GLN A 227 28.44 -2.97 5.28
CA GLN A 227 29.54 -3.34 6.18
C GLN A 227 29.04 -4.24 7.33
N LEU A 228 27.89 -3.92 7.92
CA LEU A 228 27.26 -4.72 8.96
C LEU A 228 26.90 -6.12 8.47
N VAL A 229 26.37 -6.25 7.25
CA VAL A 229 26.04 -7.56 6.64
C VAL A 229 27.32 -8.39 6.46
N PHE A 230 28.38 -7.82 5.90
CA PHE A 230 29.64 -8.55 5.72
C PHE A 230 30.25 -9.00 7.05
N HIS A 231 30.23 -8.15 8.07
CA HIS A 231 30.70 -8.51 9.40
C HIS A 231 29.92 -9.70 9.98
N LYS A 232 28.58 -9.68 9.84
CA LYS A 232 27.71 -10.74 10.36
C LYS A 232 27.84 -12.08 9.63
N GLU A 233 28.10 -12.05 8.32
CA GLU A 233 28.33 -13.24 7.50
C GLU A 233 29.78 -13.77 7.60
N GLY A 234 30.64 -13.09 8.37
CA GLY A 234 32.04 -13.47 8.53
C GLY A 234 32.89 -13.25 7.28
N TRP A 235 32.45 -12.34 6.39
CA TRP A 235 33.21 -11.98 5.19
C TRP A 235 34.23 -10.91 5.59
N ALA A 236 35.51 -11.19 5.36
CA ALA A 236 36.55 -10.19 5.57
C ALA A 236 36.40 -9.08 4.52
N LEU A 237 36.24 -7.85 4.99
CA LEU A 237 36.31 -6.63 4.19
C LEU A 237 37.75 -6.33 3.77
#